data_AF-A0A1V4R987-F1
#
_entry.id   AF-A0A1V4R987-F1
#
_cell.length_a   1.000
_cell.length_b   1.000
_cell.length_c   1.000
_cell.angle_alpha   90.00
_cell.angle_beta   90.00
_cell.angle_gamma   90.00
#
_symmetry.space_group_name_H-M   'P 1'
#
loop_
_entity.id
_entity.type
_entity.pdbx_description
1 polymer ?
#
loop_
_entity_poly.entity_id
_entity_poly.type
_entity_poly.pdbx_seq_one_letter_code
_entity_poly.pdbx_strand_id
1 'polypeptide(L)'
;MMRYIKVMLIVFLASLVLIWLFNQTTNKTVSPKSKRLDCQSKSTTFEKVYDKNLTIEAQELLTTGNYIIKSEIEKSTYSKSTLFDNISKEDIQMITKKQIDEYVENQTDKEKKLLVSYYTRENDPDDPGKKTKKSKQYAGYLVFEFKLNNKTIYKIQTDFNDKKGKDIEDRIVCTIKSFLTIGHIK
;
A
#
# COMPACT_ATOMS: atom_id res chain seq x y z
N MET A 1 15.13 -11.76 -58.52
CA MET A 1 15.57 -12.48 -57.30
C MET A 1 16.10 -11.52 -56.22
N MET A 2 17.11 -10.70 -56.52
CA MET A 2 17.78 -9.80 -55.56
C MET A 2 16.87 -8.73 -54.91
N ARG A 3 15.82 -8.26 -55.62
CA ARG A 3 14.82 -7.32 -55.08
C ARG A 3 13.93 -7.95 -53.99
N TYR A 4 13.55 -9.21 -54.15
CA TYR A 4 12.74 -9.93 -53.16
C TYR A 4 13.54 -10.30 -51.91
N ILE A 5 14.84 -10.59 -52.08
CA ILE A 5 15.76 -10.82 -50.95
C ILE A 5 15.88 -9.54 -50.10
N LYS A 6 16.07 -8.37 -50.73
CA LYS A 6 16.13 -7.09 -50.01
C LYS A 6 14.82 -6.79 -49.27
N VAL A 7 13.67 -7.04 -49.88
CA VAL A 7 12.36 -6.85 -49.23
C VAL A 7 12.19 -7.81 -48.05
N MET A 8 12.53 -9.09 -48.20
CA MET A 8 12.49 -10.05 -47.09
C MET A 8 13.41 -9.65 -45.93
N LEU A 9 14.60 -9.14 -46.22
CA LEU A 9 15.57 -8.73 -45.21
C LEU A 9 15.09 -7.49 -44.43
N ILE A 10 14.45 -6.54 -45.12
CA ILE A 10 13.81 -5.37 -44.48
C ILE A 10 12.64 -5.79 -43.59
N VAL A 11 11.78 -6.70 -44.07
CA VAL A 11 10.64 -7.20 -43.28
C VAL A 11 11.13 -7.97 -42.04
N PHE A 12 12.20 -8.75 -42.17
CA PHE A 12 12.81 -9.46 -41.06
C PHE A 12 13.45 -8.51 -40.02
N LEU A 13 14.16 -7.47 -40.45
CA LEU A 13 14.69 -6.46 -39.54
C LEU A 13 13.58 -5.68 -38.83
N ALA A 14 12.51 -5.32 -39.54
CA ALA A 14 11.36 -4.65 -38.96
C ALA A 14 10.63 -5.54 -37.93
N SER A 15 10.51 -6.84 -38.20
CA SER A 15 9.89 -7.77 -37.24
C SER A 15 10.74 -7.95 -35.98
N LEU A 16 12.07 -7.98 -36.09
CA LEU A 16 12.96 -8.01 -34.92
C LEU A 16 12.83 -6.76 -34.04
N VAL A 17 12.73 -5.57 -34.65
CA VAL A 17 12.50 -4.31 -33.92
C VAL A 17 11.13 -4.31 -33.22
N LEU A 18 10.08 -4.79 -33.91
CA LEU A 18 8.75 -4.91 -33.31
C LEU A 18 8.71 -5.93 -32.16
N ILE A 19 9.38 -7.07 -32.28
CA ILE A 19 9.51 -8.07 -31.20
C ILE A 19 10.28 -7.48 -30.01
N TRP A 20 11.33 -6.70 -30.26
CA TRP A 20 12.10 -6.04 -29.21
C TRP A 20 11.27 -4.97 -28.46
N LEU A 21 10.52 -4.13 -29.18
CA LEU A 21 9.61 -3.14 -28.60
C LEU A 21 8.43 -3.80 -27.86
N PHE A 22 7.89 -4.89 -28.41
CA PHE A 22 6.85 -5.68 -27.76
C PHE A 22 7.38 -6.32 -26.47
N ASN A 23 8.59 -6.87 -26.47
CA ASN A 23 9.21 -7.42 -25.28
C ASN A 23 9.54 -6.30 -24.27
N GLN A 24 9.97 -5.11 -24.68
CA GLN A 24 10.22 -4.00 -23.76
C GLN A 24 8.94 -3.51 -23.05
N THR A 25 7.80 -3.53 -23.75
CA THR A 25 6.49 -3.13 -23.20
C THR A 25 5.78 -4.26 -22.43
N THR A 26 6.06 -5.52 -22.75
CA THR A 26 5.47 -6.70 -22.09
C THR A 26 6.37 -7.34 -21.03
N ASN A 27 7.64 -6.92 -20.91
CA ASN A 27 8.56 -7.42 -19.90
C ASN A 27 8.05 -7.04 -18.50
N LYS A 28 7.55 -8.09 -17.84
CA LYS A 28 6.99 -8.17 -16.50
C LYS A 28 5.55 -7.63 -16.40
N THR A 29 4.59 -8.46 -16.80
CA THR A 29 3.27 -8.51 -16.13
C THR A 29 3.49 -8.91 -14.68
N VAL A 30 3.94 -7.94 -13.90
CA VAL A 30 4.08 -8.01 -12.47
C VAL A 30 2.68 -7.94 -11.90
N SER A 31 2.29 -8.97 -11.15
CA SER A 31 1.09 -8.90 -10.33
C SER A 31 1.11 -7.58 -9.54
N PRO A 32 0.07 -6.73 -9.65
CA PRO A 32 -0.04 -5.49 -8.87
C PRO A 32 -0.24 -5.77 -7.38
N LYS A 33 -0.45 -7.04 -7.00
CA LYS A 33 -0.58 -7.52 -5.64
C LYS A 33 0.72 -8.14 -5.15
N SER A 34 1.04 -7.87 -3.89
CA SER A 34 2.11 -8.55 -3.17
C SER A 34 1.70 -9.99 -2.83
N LYS A 35 2.65 -10.79 -2.33
CA LYS A 35 2.34 -12.12 -1.79
C LYS A 35 1.48 -11.92 -0.53
N ARG A 36 0.27 -12.49 -0.53
CA ARG A 36 -0.66 -12.31 0.59
C ARG A 36 -0.08 -12.90 1.87
N LEU A 37 -0.08 -12.11 2.95
CA LEU A 37 0.33 -12.53 4.29
C LEU A 37 -0.85 -13.10 5.08
N ASP A 38 -0.58 -14.01 6.02
CA ASP A 38 -1.64 -14.61 6.85
C ASP A 38 -2.44 -13.57 7.63
N CYS A 39 -1.79 -12.50 8.11
CA CYS A 39 -2.47 -11.42 8.83
C CYS A 39 -3.51 -10.68 7.94
N GLN A 40 -3.31 -10.64 6.63
CA GLN A 40 -4.25 -10.03 5.67
C GLN A 40 -5.48 -10.91 5.39
N SER A 41 -5.49 -12.15 5.88
CA SER A 41 -6.67 -13.01 5.86
C SER A 41 -7.59 -12.78 7.07
N LYS A 42 -7.08 -12.16 8.14
CA LYS A 42 -7.85 -11.86 9.36
C LYS A 42 -8.87 -10.74 9.20
N SER A 43 -8.79 -9.96 8.13
CA SER A 43 -9.78 -8.93 7.77
C SER A 43 -9.83 -8.71 6.27
N THR A 44 -10.88 -8.04 5.79
CA THR A 44 -10.91 -7.58 4.40
C THR A 44 -9.74 -6.63 4.17
N THR A 45 -8.85 -6.99 3.24
CA THR A 45 -7.65 -6.22 2.93
C THR A 45 -7.48 -6.11 1.42
N PHE A 46 -7.25 -4.89 0.96
CA PHE A 46 -6.99 -4.54 -0.43
C PHE A 46 -5.65 -3.83 -0.52
N GLU A 47 -4.86 -4.15 -1.53
CA GLU A 47 -3.54 -3.57 -1.69
C GLU A 47 -3.19 -3.38 -3.17
N LYS A 48 -2.27 -2.46 -3.42
CA LYS A 48 -1.72 -2.21 -4.74
C LYS A 48 -0.28 -1.72 -4.65
N VAL A 49 0.61 -2.41 -5.33
CA VAL A 49 1.99 -2.00 -5.62
C VAL A 49 1.98 -1.25 -6.95
N TYR A 50 2.42 0.01 -6.94
CA TYR A 50 2.44 0.86 -8.12
C TYR A 50 3.80 0.83 -8.84
N ASP A 51 4.89 0.80 -8.07
CA ASP A 51 6.25 0.77 -8.60
C ASP A 51 7.15 -0.11 -7.73
N LYS A 52 7.55 -1.27 -8.24
CA LYS A 52 8.41 -2.22 -7.50
C LYS A 52 9.83 -1.72 -7.31
N ASN A 53 10.37 -0.95 -8.25
CA ASN A 53 11.76 -0.47 -8.14
C ASN A 53 11.85 0.59 -7.04
N LEU A 54 10.90 1.53 -7.02
CA LEU A 54 10.80 2.52 -5.95
C LEU A 54 10.38 1.91 -4.61
N THR A 55 9.79 0.71 -4.60
CA THR A 55 9.46 0.01 -3.35
C THR A 55 10.72 -0.35 -2.56
N ILE A 56 11.79 -0.80 -3.21
CA ILE A 56 13.05 -1.16 -2.52
C ILE A 56 13.66 0.09 -1.87
N GLU A 57 13.74 1.19 -2.61
CA GLU A 57 14.23 2.46 -2.08
C GLU A 57 13.36 2.97 -0.92
N ALA A 58 12.03 2.87 -1.05
CA ALA A 58 11.10 3.26 -0.01
C ALA A 58 11.25 2.38 1.26
N GLN A 59 11.47 1.07 1.11
CA GLN A 59 11.73 0.17 2.24
C GLN A 59 13.04 0.56 2.95
N GLU A 60 14.10 0.84 2.20
CA GLU A 60 15.38 1.30 2.78
C GLU A 60 15.21 2.61 3.56
N LEU A 61 14.46 3.57 3.03
CA LEU A 61 14.17 4.82 3.74
C LEU A 61 13.38 4.57 5.02
N LEU A 62 12.43 3.63 5.02
CA LEU A 62 11.69 3.25 6.22
C LEU A 62 12.61 2.61 7.28
N THR A 63 13.41 1.61 6.91
CA THR A 63 14.28 0.86 7.83
C THR A 63 15.52 1.62 8.29
N THR A 64 15.82 2.76 7.66
CA THR A 64 16.88 3.68 8.10
C THR A 64 16.37 4.89 8.88
N GLY A 65 15.08 4.91 9.22
CA GLY A 65 14.46 6.00 9.99
C GLY A 65 14.17 7.28 9.17
N ASN A 66 14.34 7.24 7.85
CA ASN A 66 14.14 8.38 6.95
C ASN A 66 12.70 8.48 6.46
N TYR A 67 11.77 8.70 7.39
CA TYR A 67 10.35 8.78 7.08
C TYR A 67 9.64 9.93 7.81
N ILE A 68 8.48 10.32 7.26
CA ILE A 68 7.54 11.26 7.86
C ILE A 68 6.19 10.57 7.94
N ILE A 69 5.51 10.70 9.08
CA ILE A 69 4.13 10.23 9.25
C ILE A 69 3.16 11.39 9.09
N LYS A 70 2.13 11.21 8.27
CA LYS A 70 0.95 12.09 8.23
C LYS A 70 -0.30 11.24 8.44
N SER A 71 -1.00 11.51 9.52
CA SER A 71 -2.21 10.78 9.92
C SER A 71 -3.43 11.68 9.85
N GLU A 72 -4.59 11.10 9.58
CA GLU A 72 -5.91 11.75 9.76
C GLU A 72 -6.92 10.77 10.34
N ILE A 73 -7.98 11.30 10.95
CA ILE A 73 -9.12 10.52 11.41
C ILE A 73 -10.40 11.01 10.77
N GLU A 74 -11.29 10.08 10.44
CA GLU A 74 -12.57 10.37 9.81
C GLU A 74 -13.69 9.74 10.64
N LYS A 75 -14.43 10.60 11.34
CA LYS A 75 -15.58 10.22 12.18
C LYS A 75 -16.79 9.86 11.33
N SER A 76 -17.70 9.06 11.90
CA SER A 76 -19.02 8.89 11.29
C SER A 76 -19.77 10.23 11.23
N THR A 77 -20.57 10.41 10.18
CA THR A 77 -21.33 11.63 9.90
C THR A 77 -22.79 11.50 10.33
N TYR A 78 -23.43 10.37 10.04
CA TYR A 78 -24.85 10.11 10.31
C TYR A 78 -25.06 9.38 11.65
N SER A 79 -24.23 8.40 11.97
CA SER A 79 -24.24 7.75 13.28
C SER A 79 -23.39 8.52 14.31
N LYS A 80 -23.68 8.32 15.60
CA LYS A 80 -22.81 8.80 16.67
C LYS A 80 -21.43 8.14 16.58
N SER A 81 -20.39 8.95 16.45
CA SER A 81 -18.99 8.51 16.48
C SER A 81 -18.61 8.12 17.91
N THR A 82 -18.00 6.94 18.07
CA THR A 82 -17.61 6.38 19.38
C THR A 82 -16.22 5.75 19.38
N LEU A 83 -15.68 5.40 18.22
CA LEU A 83 -14.33 4.83 18.09
C LEU A 83 -13.30 5.76 18.72
N PHE A 84 -13.34 7.04 18.36
CA PHE A 84 -12.33 8.02 18.77
C PHE A 84 -12.48 8.53 20.21
N ASP A 85 -13.49 8.05 20.94
CA ASP A 85 -13.57 8.21 22.40
C ASP A 85 -12.66 7.21 23.14
N ASN A 86 -12.26 6.11 22.46
CA ASN A 86 -11.45 5.03 23.02
C ASN A 86 -10.01 5.04 22.49
N ILE A 87 -9.78 5.58 21.29
CA ILE A 87 -8.47 5.65 20.66
C ILE A 87 -8.32 6.95 19.86
N SER A 88 -7.37 7.80 20.25
CA SER A 88 -7.15 9.10 19.60
C SER A 88 -6.34 8.98 18.30
N LYS A 89 -6.28 10.08 17.53
CA LYS A 89 -5.39 10.19 16.37
C LYS A 89 -3.92 10.01 16.80
N GLU A 90 -3.56 10.58 17.94
CA GLU A 90 -2.23 10.56 18.53
C GLU A 90 -1.84 9.15 18.97
N ASP A 91 -2.77 8.38 19.55
CA ASP A 91 -2.55 6.97 19.92
C ASP A 91 -2.23 6.13 18.68
N ILE A 92 -3.03 6.27 17.61
CA ILE A 92 -2.81 5.54 16.36
C ILE A 92 -1.47 5.93 15.72
N GLN A 93 -1.10 7.21 15.80
CA GLN A 93 0.19 7.70 15.31
C GLN A 93 1.37 7.18 16.12
N MET A 94 1.24 7.13 17.45
CA MET A 94 2.25 6.55 18.32
C MET A 94 2.41 5.05 18.07
N ILE A 95 1.31 4.30 17.95
CA ILE A 95 1.34 2.87 17.56
C ILE A 95 2.04 2.72 16.21
N THR A 96 1.64 3.48 15.20
CA THR A 96 2.25 3.42 13.86
C THR A 96 3.75 3.68 13.91
N LYS A 97 4.17 4.73 14.62
CA LYS A 97 5.58 5.07 14.77
C LYS A 97 6.35 3.94 15.46
N LYS A 98 5.84 3.45 16.59
CA LYS A 98 6.44 2.33 17.33
C LYS A 98 6.63 1.11 16.42
N GLN A 99 5.59 0.72 15.67
CA GLN A 99 5.64 -0.44 14.79
C GLN A 99 6.60 -0.26 13.61
N ILE A 100 6.82 0.96 13.13
CA ILE A 100 7.86 1.25 12.13
C ILE A 100 9.25 1.19 12.77
N ASP A 101 9.42 1.79 13.95
CA ASP A 101 10.70 1.87 14.65
C ASP A 101 11.25 0.48 15.02
N GLU A 102 10.40 -0.53 15.21
CA GLU A 102 10.81 -1.94 15.39
C GLU A 102 11.64 -2.50 14.21
N TYR A 103 11.53 -1.91 13.02
CA TYR A 103 12.29 -2.28 11.82
C TYR A 103 13.43 -1.31 11.51
N VAL A 104 13.68 -0.32 12.36
CA VAL A 104 14.78 0.63 12.16
C VAL A 104 16.07 0.02 12.69
N GLU A 105 16.95 -0.39 11.78
CA GLU A 105 18.20 -1.06 12.13
C GLU A 105 19.33 -0.05 12.35
N ASN A 106 19.44 0.94 11.46
CA ASN A 106 20.51 1.94 11.47
C ASN A 106 19.94 3.31 11.11
N GLN A 107 19.87 4.22 12.08
CA GLN A 107 19.44 5.58 11.81
C GLN A 107 20.48 6.28 10.94
N THR A 108 20.03 6.79 9.80
CA THR A 108 20.83 7.66 8.93
C THR A 108 20.03 8.92 8.67
N ASP A 109 20.71 10.06 8.52
CA ASP A 109 20.04 11.30 8.13
C ASP A 109 20.20 11.49 6.62
N LYS A 110 19.15 11.16 5.87
CA LYS A 110 19.05 11.39 4.42
C LYS A 110 18.10 12.55 4.17
N GLU A 111 18.46 13.42 3.22
CA GLU A 111 17.59 14.51 2.76
C GLU A 111 16.26 13.97 2.23
N LYS A 112 16.31 12.84 1.52
CA LYS A 112 15.13 12.16 0.98
C LYS A 112 14.39 11.42 2.08
N LYS A 113 13.08 11.64 2.18
CA LYS A 113 12.21 10.99 3.16
C LYS A 113 11.04 10.28 2.51
N LEU A 114 10.68 9.12 3.05
CA LEU A 114 9.44 8.42 2.72
C LEU A 114 8.28 9.07 3.47
N LEU A 115 7.20 9.41 2.76
CA LEU A 115 5.97 9.84 3.42
C LEU A 115 5.07 8.61 3.65
N VAL A 116 4.82 8.27 4.90
CA VAL A 116 3.81 7.32 5.35
C VAL A 116 2.54 8.11 5.67
N SER A 117 1.65 8.22 4.68
CA SER A 117 0.38 8.93 4.82
C SER A 117 -0.73 7.93 5.10
N TYR A 118 -1.55 8.15 6.12
CA TYR A 118 -2.70 7.28 6.34
C TYR A 118 -3.88 8.02 6.96
N TYR A 119 -5.06 7.40 6.86
CA TYR A 119 -6.22 7.81 7.63
C TYR A 119 -6.94 6.61 8.23
N THR A 120 -7.59 6.84 9.37
CA THR A 120 -8.47 5.89 10.05
C THR A 120 -9.89 6.39 9.92
N ARG A 121 -10.76 5.61 9.27
CA ARG A 121 -12.19 5.95 9.14
C ARG A 121 -13.03 5.03 10.01
N GLU A 122 -13.88 5.62 10.84
CA GLU A 122 -14.95 4.90 11.55
C GLU A 122 -16.09 4.58 10.57
N ASN A 123 -16.63 3.36 10.69
CA ASN A 123 -17.77 2.96 9.88
C ASN A 123 -19.02 3.71 10.31
N ASP A 124 -19.70 4.32 9.35
CA ASP A 124 -20.99 4.98 9.55
C ASP A 124 -22.16 4.07 9.11
N PRO A 125 -22.77 3.25 9.98
CA PRO A 125 -23.85 2.35 9.62
C PRO A 125 -25.15 3.05 9.18
N ASP A 126 -25.33 4.32 9.54
CA ASP A 126 -26.54 5.11 9.26
C ASP A 126 -26.42 5.91 7.96
N ASP A 127 -25.26 5.85 7.29
CA ASP A 127 -25.03 6.37 5.95
C ASP A 127 -26.10 5.85 4.95
N PRO A 128 -26.91 6.73 4.33
CA PRO A 128 -27.93 6.36 3.34
C PRO A 128 -27.37 5.60 2.13
N GLY A 129 -26.08 5.76 1.82
CA GLY A 129 -25.38 5.02 0.78
C GLY A 129 -25.17 3.53 1.11
N LYS A 130 -25.24 3.14 2.39
CA LYS A 130 -24.99 1.76 2.84
C LYS A 130 -26.27 0.93 2.87
N LYS A 131 -26.47 0.21 1.77
CA LYS A 131 -27.67 -0.61 1.55
C LYS A 131 -27.57 -2.04 2.12
N THR A 132 -26.36 -2.55 2.38
CA THR A 132 -26.16 -3.97 2.74
C THR A 132 -25.81 -4.15 4.21
N LYS A 133 -26.23 -5.28 4.80
CA LYS A 133 -25.83 -5.66 6.17
C LYS A 133 -24.30 -5.74 6.30
N LYS A 134 -23.62 -6.30 5.30
CA LYS A 134 -22.16 -6.43 5.28
C LYS A 134 -21.45 -5.08 5.38
N SER A 135 -21.90 -4.06 4.65
CA SER A 135 -21.32 -2.71 4.73
C SER A 135 -21.50 -2.04 6.10
N LYS A 136 -22.42 -2.53 6.94
CA LYS A 136 -22.70 -1.99 8.29
C LYS A 136 -21.99 -2.75 9.41
N GLN A 137 -21.31 -3.85 9.12
CA GLN A 137 -20.78 -4.77 10.14
C GLN A 137 -19.40 -4.39 10.70
N TYR A 138 -18.54 -3.79 9.87
CA TYR A 138 -17.18 -3.42 10.29
C TYR A 138 -17.20 -2.20 11.22
N ALA A 139 -16.20 -2.07 12.09
CA ALA A 139 -16.04 -0.88 12.93
C ALA A 139 -15.39 0.27 12.17
N GLY A 140 -14.63 -0.03 11.12
CA GLY A 140 -14.00 0.97 10.27
C GLY A 140 -12.90 0.35 9.42
N TYR A 141 -12.04 1.20 8.86
CA TYR A 141 -10.86 0.76 8.12
C TYR A 141 -9.71 1.76 8.20
N LEU A 142 -8.51 1.25 7.97
CA LEU A 142 -7.28 2.01 7.80
C LEU A 142 -6.92 2.06 6.32
N VAL A 143 -6.43 3.20 5.83
CA VAL A 143 -5.83 3.32 4.50
C VAL A 143 -4.45 3.92 4.62
N PHE A 144 -3.43 3.16 4.25
CA PHE A 144 -2.04 3.60 4.20
C PHE A 144 -1.59 3.80 2.76
N GLU A 145 -0.86 4.88 2.54
CA GLU A 145 -0.15 5.22 1.30
C GLU A 145 1.31 5.54 1.62
N PHE A 146 2.21 4.75 1.05
CA PHE A 146 3.65 4.96 1.12
C PHE A 146 4.06 5.74 -0.12
N LYS A 147 4.53 6.97 0.08
CA LYS A 147 4.78 7.95 -0.98
C LYS A 147 6.23 8.36 -1.03
N LEU A 148 6.81 8.33 -2.22
CA LEU A 148 8.15 8.83 -2.49
C LEU A 148 8.08 9.86 -3.61
N ASN A 149 8.65 11.05 -3.41
CA ASN A 149 8.60 12.15 -4.37
C ASN A 149 7.17 12.47 -4.84
N ASN A 150 6.22 12.49 -3.89
CA ASN A 150 4.78 12.71 -4.12
C ASN A 150 4.08 11.65 -5.01
N LYS A 151 4.72 10.50 -5.28
CA LYS A 151 4.13 9.36 -5.98
C LYS A 151 3.79 8.25 -4.99
N THR A 152 2.57 7.73 -5.05
CA THR A 152 2.18 6.54 -4.27
C THR A 152 2.88 5.31 -4.83
N ILE A 153 3.69 4.67 -3.99
CA ILE A 153 4.46 3.46 -4.33
C ILE A 153 3.70 2.22 -3.90
N TYR A 154 3.11 2.29 -2.70
CA TYR A 154 2.30 1.22 -2.15
C TYR A 154 1.06 1.81 -1.47
N LYS A 155 -0.09 1.17 -1.68
CA LYS A 155 -1.34 1.49 -0.99
C LYS A 155 -1.95 0.22 -0.42
N ILE A 156 -2.39 0.28 0.83
CA ILE A 156 -3.12 -0.81 1.47
C ILE A 156 -4.27 -0.25 2.29
N GLN A 157 -5.43 -0.89 2.14
CA GLN A 157 -6.60 -0.69 2.98
C GLN A 157 -6.87 -1.98 3.74
N THR A 158 -7.14 -1.86 5.04
CA THR A 158 -7.52 -3.01 5.87
C THR A 158 -8.64 -2.63 6.84
N ASP A 159 -9.68 -3.46 6.86
CA ASP A 159 -10.84 -3.27 7.74
C ASP A 159 -10.49 -3.73 9.17
N PHE A 160 -11.11 -3.11 10.16
CA PHE A 160 -11.07 -3.54 11.57
C PHE A 160 -12.49 -3.72 12.12
N ASN A 161 -12.63 -4.60 13.12
CA ASN A 161 -13.92 -5.09 13.60
C ASN A 161 -14.25 -4.61 15.02
N ASP A 162 -13.25 -4.32 15.85
CA ASP A 162 -13.50 -3.91 17.23
C ASP A 162 -13.94 -2.43 17.26
N LYS A 163 -15.13 -2.16 17.79
CA LYS A 163 -15.70 -0.81 17.86
C LYS A 163 -14.94 0.14 18.78
N LYS A 164 -14.10 -0.38 19.67
CA LYS A 164 -13.18 0.38 20.52
C LYS A 164 -11.75 0.42 19.94
N GLY A 165 -11.55 -0.13 18.74
CA GLY A 165 -10.28 -0.08 18.02
C GLY A 165 -9.19 -1.02 18.54
N LYS A 166 -9.53 -2.04 19.34
CA LYS A 166 -8.52 -2.95 19.94
C LYS A 166 -7.69 -3.72 18.91
N ASP A 167 -8.23 -3.97 17.72
CA ASP A 167 -7.56 -4.69 16.63
C ASP A 167 -6.84 -3.76 15.64
N ILE A 168 -6.83 -2.43 15.88
CA ILE A 168 -6.12 -1.45 15.04
C ILE A 168 -4.61 -1.68 15.05
N GLU A 169 -4.01 -1.99 16.21
CA GLU A 169 -2.57 -2.28 16.30
C GLU A 169 -2.19 -3.47 15.42
N ASP A 170 -2.93 -4.58 15.50
CA ASP A 170 -2.74 -5.74 14.63
C ASP A 170 -2.83 -5.39 13.13
N ARG A 171 -3.74 -4.47 12.77
CA ARG A 171 -3.90 -4.01 11.39
C ARG A 171 -2.71 -3.18 10.92
N ILE A 172 -2.17 -2.32 11.79
CA ILE A 172 -0.97 -1.53 11.53
C ILE A 172 0.25 -2.44 11.37
N VAL A 173 0.46 -3.38 12.30
CA VAL A 173 1.54 -4.38 12.24
C VAL A 173 1.51 -5.12 10.90
N CYS A 174 0.32 -5.60 10.50
CA CYS A 174 0.16 -6.29 9.23
C CYS A 174 0.45 -5.40 8.02
N THR A 175 0.08 -4.12 8.09
CA THR A 175 0.31 -3.13 7.03
C THR A 175 1.81 -2.85 6.83
N ILE A 176 2.55 -2.60 7.91
CA ILE A 176 3.99 -2.37 7.85
C ILE A 176 4.72 -3.62 7.34
N LYS A 177 4.39 -4.78 7.89
CA LYS A 177 4.97 -6.07 7.45
C LYS A 177 4.65 -6.37 5.98
N SER A 178 3.43 -6.07 5.54
CA SER A 178 3.03 -6.21 4.14
C SER A 178 3.89 -5.34 3.25
N PHE A 179 4.09 -4.07 3.58
CA PHE A 179 4.96 -3.18 2.81
C PHE A 179 6.40 -3.68 2.76
N LEU A 180 6.98 -4.07 3.90
CA LEU A 180 8.37 -4.52 3.99
C LEU A 180 8.64 -5.87 3.32
N THR A 181 7.62 -6.67 3.03
CA THR A 181 7.79 -7.99 2.37
C THR A 181 7.57 -7.95 0.86
N ILE A 182 7.19 -6.80 0.29
CA ILE A 182 7.06 -6.64 -1.16
C ILE A 182 8.43 -6.84 -1.81
N GLY A 183 8.51 -7.72 -2.80
CA GLY A 183 9.75 -7.95 -3.56
C GLY A 183 10.72 -8.95 -2.92
N HIS A 184 10.54 -9.30 -1.65
CA HIS A 184 11.24 -10.43 -1.03
C HIS A 184 10.65 -11.74 -1.58
N ILE A 185 11.27 -12.26 -2.64
CA ILE A 185 11.08 -13.65 -3.07
C ILE A 185 11.85 -14.49 -2.05
N LYS A 186 11.12 -15.17 -1.16
CA LYS A 186 11.66 -16.36 -0.50
C LYS A 186 11.84 -17.46 -1.53
#